data_AF-A0A7Z9VFW5-F1
#
_entry.id   AF-A0A7Z9VFW5-F1
#
_cell.length_a   1.000
_cell.length_b   1.000
_cell.length_c   1.000
_cell.angle_alpha   90.00
_cell.angle_beta   90.00
_cell.angle_gamma   90.00
#
_symmetry.space_group_name_H-M   'P 1'
#
loop_
_entity.id
_entity.type
_entity.pdbx_description
1 polymer ?
#
loop_
_entity_poly.entity_id
_entity_poly.type
_entity_poly.pdbx_seq_one_letter_code
_entity_poly.pdbx_strand_id
1 'polypeptide(L)'
;RFGQKTRAGWYAYEDGSRAPIADAVVEDVILGVSKELGFDRRAIDDDEIQERCLYTLINEGAKILDEGLALRSSDIDVIWIYGYGFPAHRGGPMFYADQVGLKTVYEALCRLAEVHGDLFVPSPLLERLALEAKGFKDL
;
A
#
# COMPACT_ATOMS: atom_id res chain seq x y z
N ARG A 1 8.65 15.34 17.00
CA ARG A 1 9.41 14.14 16.60
C ARG A 1 9.49 14.13 15.07
N PHE A 2 10.59 14.60 14.47
CA PHE A 2 10.69 14.87 13.02
C PHE A 2 11.62 13.91 12.25
N GLY A 3 11.87 12.71 12.80
CA GLY A 3 12.66 11.67 12.15
C GLY A 3 14.14 11.69 12.54
N GLN A 4 14.98 11.12 11.67
CA GLN A 4 16.43 10.93 11.91
C GLN A 4 17.14 12.24 12.27
N LYS A 5 16.77 13.37 11.64
CA LYS A 5 17.39 14.69 11.89
C LYS A 5 17.22 15.20 13.33
N THR A 6 16.16 14.77 14.02
CA THR A 6 15.93 15.06 15.44
C THR A 6 16.15 13.84 16.32
N ARG A 7 16.69 12.75 15.77
CA ARG A 7 16.89 11.45 16.44
C ARG A 7 15.60 10.82 17.00
N ALA A 8 14.44 11.31 16.58
CA ALA A 8 13.14 10.89 17.07
C ALA A 8 12.06 11.13 16.02
N GLY A 9 11.44 10.05 15.52
CA GLY A 9 10.28 10.04 14.61
C GLY A 9 9.31 8.94 15.03
N TRP A 10 8.86 8.11 14.07
CA TRP A 10 8.20 6.82 14.35
C TRP A 10 9.09 5.87 15.16
N TYR A 11 10.40 5.96 14.95
CA TYR A 11 11.43 5.25 15.69
C TYR A 11 12.31 6.24 16.45
N ALA A 12 13.02 5.74 17.47
CA ALA A 12 14.17 6.41 18.07
C ALA A 12 15.43 6.08 17.26
N TYR A 13 16.43 6.98 17.32
CA TYR A 13 17.72 6.80 16.66
C TYR A 13 18.84 7.20 17.61
N GLU A 14 19.88 6.38 17.70
CA GLU A 14 21.08 6.69 18.49
C GLU A 14 22.01 7.66 17.74
N ASP A 15 22.92 8.29 18.48
CA ASP A 15 23.91 9.16 17.85
C ASP A 15 24.86 8.35 16.94
N GLY A 16 25.13 8.88 15.75
CA GLY A 16 25.94 8.19 14.73
C GLY A 16 25.27 6.96 14.09
N SER A 17 24.06 6.56 14.50
CA SER A 17 23.34 5.41 13.94
C SER A 17 22.07 5.85 13.20
N ARG A 18 21.81 5.17 12.08
CA ARG A 18 20.54 5.31 11.32
C ARG A 18 19.60 4.13 11.55
N ALA A 19 19.98 3.17 12.38
CA ALA A 19 19.15 2.01 12.68
C ALA A 19 17.88 2.45 13.43
N PRO A 20 16.68 2.04 12.98
CA PRO A 20 15.44 2.34 13.67
C PRO A 20 15.31 1.49 14.94
N ILE A 21 15.02 2.13 16.08
CA ILE A 21 14.73 1.47 17.35
C ILE A 21 13.28 1.75 17.73
N ALA A 22 12.53 0.72 18.12
CA ALA A 22 11.17 0.89 18.61
C ALA A 22 11.14 1.86 19.80
N ASP A 23 10.18 2.78 19.81
CA ASP A 23 10.11 3.85 20.82
C ASP A 23 8.80 3.74 21.61
N ALA A 24 8.91 3.50 22.92
CA ALA A 24 7.78 3.36 23.83
C ALA A 24 6.87 4.61 23.84
N VAL A 25 7.43 5.81 23.62
CA VAL A 25 6.63 7.04 23.54
C VAL A 25 5.67 6.99 22.34
N VAL A 26 6.11 6.40 21.22
CA VAL A 26 5.26 6.27 20.02
C VAL A 26 4.20 5.21 20.25
N GLU A 27 4.54 4.09 20.91
CA GLU A 27 3.59 3.05 21.28
C GLU A 27 2.50 3.60 22.22
N ASP A 28 2.87 4.34 23.26
CA ASP A 28 1.94 4.98 24.19
C ASP A 28 1.00 5.96 23.48
N VAL A 29 1.51 6.74 22.53
CA VAL A 29 0.69 7.65 21.71
C VAL A 29 -0.31 6.86 20.86
N ILE A 30 0.12 5.79 20.17
CA ILE A 30 -0.77 4.97 19.34
C ILE A 30 -1.87 4.33 20.19
N LEU A 31 -1.52 3.78 21.36
CA LEU A 31 -2.47 3.18 22.29
C LEU A 31 -3.44 4.21 22.85
N GLY A 32 -2.94 5.39 23.23
CA GLY A 32 -3.74 6.51 23.72
C GLY A 32 -4.78 6.97 22.72
N VAL A 33 -4.35 7.25 21.47
CA VAL A 33 -5.25 7.69 20.39
C VAL A 33 -6.25 6.60 20.01
N SER A 34 -5.82 5.33 19.95
CA SER A 34 -6.74 4.20 19.67
C SER A 34 -7.87 4.17 20.72
N LYS A 35 -7.53 4.33 22.00
CA LYS A 35 -8.50 4.36 23.10
C LYS A 35 -9.42 5.58 23.05
N GLU A 36 -8.87 6.77 22.77
CA GLU A 36 -9.63 8.02 22.69
C GLU A 36 -10.69 7.96 21.57
N LEU A 37 -10.32 7.41 20.42
CA LEU A 37 -11.21 7.25 19.27
C LEU A 37 -12.14 6.02 19.40
N GLY A 38 -12.03 5.26 20.49
CA GLY A 38 -12.88 4.09 20.74
C GLY A 38 -12.61 2.92 19.79
N PHE A 39 -11.41 2.79 19.23
CA PHE A 39 -11.04 1.66 18.39
C PHE A 39 -10.75 0.41 19.22
N ASP A 40 -11.47 -0.68 18.91
CA ASP A 40 -11.14 -2.01 19.40
C ASP A 40 -9.91 -2.55 18.68
N ARG A 41 -8.78 -2.56 19.39
CA ARG A 41 -7.51 -3.06 18.84
C ARG A 41 -7.59 -4.56 18.65
N ARG A 42 -7.11 -5.03 17.49
CA ARG A 42 -6.95 -6.44 17.16
C ARG A 42 -5.56 -6.71 16.60
N ALA A 43 -5.19 -7.98 16.53
CA ALA A 43 -4.05 -8.40 15.73
C ALA A 43 -4.34 -8.11 14.25
N ILE A 44 -3.32 -7.62 13.55
CA ILE A 44 -3.29 -7.45 12.11
C ILE A 44 -2.11 -8.30 11.64
N ASP A 45 -2.37 -9.30 10.83
CA ASP A 45 -1.33 -10.17 10.31
C ASP A 45 -0.58 -9.54 9.14
N ASP A 46 0.54 -10.17 8.77
CA ASP A 46 1.42 -9.69 7.70
C ASP A 46 0.73 -9.67 6.32
N ASP A 47 -0.26 -10.55 6.11
CA ASP A 47 -0.98 -10.64 4.85
C ASP A 47 -1.96 -9.46 4.72
N GLU A 48 -2.72 -9.12 5.77
CA GLU A 48 -3.60 -7.95 5.78
C GLU A 48 -2.80 -6.65 5.65
N ILE A 49 -1.63 -6.54 6.31
CA ILE A 49 -0.74 -5.38 6.15
C ILE A 49 -0.32 -5.25 4.68
N GLN A 50 0.07 -6.36 4.05
CA GLN A 50 0.47 -6.36 2.64
C GLN A 50 -0.71 -6.01 1.71
N GLU A 51 -1.88 -6.63 1.88
CA GLU A 51 -3.07 -6.33 1.07
C GLU A 51 -3.42 -4.85 1.17
N ARG A 52 -3.51 -4.30 2.39
CA ARG A 52 -3.90 -2.90 2.61
C ARG A 52 -2.90 -1.90 2.04
N CYS A 53 -1.59 -2.16 2.17
CA CYS A 53 -0.59 -1.24 1.64
C CYS A 53 -0.43 -1.37 0.12
N LEU A 54 -0.34 -2.61 -0.39
CA LEU A 54 0.02 -2.87 -1.78
C LEU A 54 -1.18 -2.79 -2.72
N TYR A 55 -2.37 -3.26 -2.30
CA TYR A 55 -3.53 -3.23 -3.19
C TYR A 55 -4.09 -1.82 -3.33
N THR A 56 -4.03 -0.98 -2.30
CA THR A 56 -4.36 0.44 -2.43
C THR A 56 -3.39 1.16 -3.38
N LEU A 57 -2.10 0.79 -3.35
CA LEU A 57 -1.12 1.28 -4.32
C LEU A 57 -1.48 0.86 -5.75
N ILE A 58 -1.76 -0.42 -5.96
CA ILE A 58 -2.15 -0.95 -7.28
C ILE A 58 -3.42 -0.28 -7.78
N ASN A 59 -4.39 -0.06 -6.89
CA ASN A 59 -5.64 0.60 -7.22
C ASN A 59 -5.41 2.04 -7.69
N GLU A 60 -4.50 2.77 -7.04
CA GLU A 60 -4.11 4.11 -7.46
C GLU A 60 -3.37 4.09 -8.80
N GLY A 61 -2.50 3.09 -9.02
CA GLY A 61 -1.87 2.86 -10.32
C GLY A 61 -2.89 2.63 -11.44
N ALA A 62 -3.98 1.91 -11.15
CA ALA A 62 -5.06 1.71 -12.10
C ALA A 62 -5.81 3.03 -12.41
N LYS A 63 -6.05 3.90 -11.43
CA LYS A 63 -6.62 5.25 -11.69
C LYS A 63 -5.71 6.10 -12.57
N ILE A 64 -4.40 6.10 -12.28
CA ILE A 64 -3.40 6.82 -13.08
C ILE A 64 -3.42 6.38 -14.55
N LEU A 65 -3.61 5.08 -14.81
CA LEU A 65 -3.77 4.56 -16.16
C LEU A 65 -5.10 4.97 -16.81
N ASP A 66 -6.20 4.87 -16.06
CA ASP A 66 -7.55 5.19 -16.58
C ASP A 66 -7.68 6.68 -16.92
N GLU A 67 -7.02 7.54 -16.14
CA GLU A 67 -6.94 8.99 -16.37
C GLU A 67 -5.94 9.38 -17.48
N GLY A 68 -5.17 8.42 -18.00
CA GLY A 68 -4.17 8.66 -19.05
C GLY A 68 -2.93 9.43 -18.59
N LEU A 69 -2.66 9.46 -17.28
CA LEU A 69 -1.48 10.13 -16.70
C LEU A 69 -0.19 9.34 -16.92
N ALA A 70 -0.31 8.01 -17.02
CA ALA A 70 0.75 7.12 -17.49
C ALA A 70 0.31 6.43 -18.79
N LEU A 71 1.23 6.26 -19.74
CA LEU A 71 0.92 5.67 -21.05
C LEU A 71 0.63 4.17 -20.95
N ARG A 72 1.30 3.47 -20.04
CA ARG A 72 1.23 2.02 -19.86
C ARG A 72 1.64 1.61 -18.45
N SER A 73 1.18 0.44 -18.01
CA SER A 73 1.45 -0.11 -16.68
C SER A 73 2.94 -0.22 -16.34
N SER A 74 3.78 -0.55 -17.33
CA SER A 74 5.23 -0.64 -17.14
C SER A 74 5.89 0.68 -16.75
N ASP A 75 5.32 1.82 -17.13
CA ASP A 75 5.89 3.13 -16.78
C ASP A 75 5.73 3.40 -15.27
N ILE A 76 4.61 2.98 -14.69
CA ILE A 76 4.37 3.00 -13.23
C ILE A 76 5.36 2.04 -12.53
N ASP A 77 5.55 0.84 -13.07
CA ASP A 77 6.48 -0.14 -12.51
C ASP A 77 7.92 0.38 -12.45
N VAL A 78 8.40 1.00 -13.53
CA VAL A 78 9.74 1.62 -13.60
C VAL A 78 9.89 2.71 -12.53
N ILE A 79 8.88 3.56 -12.36
CA ILE A 79 8.89 4.61 -11.31
C ILE A 79 9.00 3.97 -9.92
N TRP A 80 8.28 2.89 -9.66
CA TRP A 80 8.30 2.23 -8.35
C TRP A 80 9.61 1.52 -8.06
N ILE A 81 10.20 0.86 -9.05
CA ILE A 81 11.50 0.19 -8.91
C ILE A 81 12.60 1.22 -8.62
N TYR A 82 12.70 2.27 -9.44
CA TYR A 82 13.83 3.19 -9.38
C TYR A 82 13.61 4.42 -8.50
N GLY A 83 12.36 4.78 -8.19
CA GLY A 83 12.01 5.93 -7.36
C GLY A 83 11.67 5.57 -5.91
N TYR A 84 11.02 4.43 -5.70
CA TYR A 84 10.49 4.04 -4.38
C TYR A 84 11.11 2.76 -3.81
N GLY A 85 12.03 2.12 -4.56
CA GLY A 85 12.74 0.93 -4.10
C GLY A 85 11.89 -0.33 -4.08
N PHE A 86 10.86 -0.42 -4.95
CA PHE A 86 10.10 -1.66 -5.11
C PHE A 86 11.03 -2.81 -5.52
N PRO A 87 10.86 -4.03 -4.98
CA PRO A 87 11.76 -5.15 -5.25
C PRO A 87 11.77 -5.52 -6.74
N ALA A 88 12.83 -5.16 -7.46
CA ALA A 88 12.95 -5.37 -8.91
C ALA A 88 12.75 -6.83 -9.36
N HIS A 89 13.12 -7.81 -8.53
CA HIS A 89 12.91 -9.23 -8.82
C HIS A 89 11.43 -9.66 -8.78
N ARG A 90 10.54 -8.80 -8.26
CA ARG A 90 9.08 -8.94 -8.34
C ARG A 90 8.47 -8.05 -9.42
N GLY A 91 9.28 -7.43 -10.29
CA GLY A 91 8.82 -6.46 -11.28
C GLY A 91 8.53 -5.12 -10.63
N GLY A 92 7.31 -4.60 -10.84
CA GLY A 92 6.73 -3.46 -10.12
C GLY A 92 5.33 -3.79 -9.60
N PRO A 93 4.63 -2.84 -8.96
CA PRO A 93 3.30 -3.08 -8.39
C PRO A 93 2.28 -3.55 -9.43
N MET A 94 2.29 -3.02 -10.66
CA MET A 94 1.33 -3.39 -11.70
C MET A 94 1.62 -4.79 -12.22
N PHE A 95 2.89 -5.11 -12.52
CA PHE A 95 3.30 -6.47 -12.84
C PHE A 95 2.99 -7.47 -11.73
N TYR A 96 3.23 -7.11 -10.46
CA TYR A 96 2.92 -7.94 -9.31
C TYR A 96 1.42 -8.22 -9.21
N ALA A 97 0.57 -7.23 -9.46
CA ALA A 97 -0.88 -7.41 -9.52
C ALA A 97 -1.30 -8.44 -10.57
N ASP A 98 -0.66 -8.44 -11.75
CA ASP A 98 -0.91 -9.43 -12.80
C ASP A 98 -0.46 -10.85 -12.39
N GLN A 99 0.58 -10.98 -11.57
CA GLN A 99 1.01 -12.29 -11.03
C GLN A 99 0.05 -12.82 -9.97
N VAL A 100 -0.49 -11.95 -9.11
CA VAL A 100 -1.52 -12.30 -8.11
C VAL A 100 -2.86 -12.59 -8.77
N GLY A 101 -3.15 -11.90 -9.88
CA GLY A 101 -4.43 -11.92 -10.58
C GLY A 101 -5.33 -10.76 -10.14
N LEU A 102 -5.78 -9.94 -11.10
CA LEU A 102 -6.55 -8.73 -10.80
C LEU A 102 -7.90 -9.01 -10.13
N LYS A 103 -8.50 -10.18 -10.35
CA LYS A 103 -9.69 -10.61 -9.64
C LYS A 103 -9.46 -10.72 -8.13
N THR A 104 -8.34 -11.31 -7.71
CA THR A 104 -7.95 -11.43 -6.30
C THR A 104 -7.77 -10.05 -5.67
N VAL A 105 -7.07 -9.14 -6.38
CA VAL A 105 -6.84 -7.76 -5.90
C VAL A 105 -8.15 -7.00 -5.78
N TYR A 106 -9.03 -7.09 -6.79
CA TYR A 106 -10.36 -6.47 -6.78
C TYR A 106 -11.21 -6.98 -5.62
N GLU A 107 -11.33 -8.29 -5.44
CA GLU A 107 -12.12 -8.88 -4.36
C GLU A 107 -11.59 -8.49 -2.97
N ALA A 108 -10.27 -8.45 -2.79
CA ALA A 108 -9.67 -7.99 -1.54
C ALA A 108 -9.99 -6.51 -1.26
N LEU A 109 -9.91 -5.64 -2.27
CA LEU A 109 -10.29 -4.23 -2.14
C LEU A 109 -11.78 -4.06 -1.84
N CYS A 110 -12.67 -4.84 -2.46
CA CYS A 110 -14.10 -4.85 -2.10
C CYS A 110 -14.30 -5.20 -0.62
N ARG A 111 -13.68 -6.29 -0.13
CA ARG A 111 -13.74 -6.66 1.30
C ARG A 111 -13.22 -5.54 2.21
N LEU A 112 -12.10 -4.93 1.84
CA LEU A 112 -11.51 -3.83 2.62
C LEU A 112 -12.38 -2.58 2.59
N ALA A 113 -13.07 -2.30 1.48
CA ALA A 113 -14.00 -1.17 1.36
C ALA A 113 -15.23 -1.33 2.26
N GLU A 114 -15.75 -2.55 2.40
CA GLU A 114 -16.86 -2.83 3.33
C GLU A 114 -16.48 -2.52 4.80
N VAL A 115 -15.21 -2.76 5.17
CA VAL A 115 -14.73 -2.61 6.55
C VAL A 115 -14.18 -1.21 6.83
N HIS A 116 -13.48 -0.61 5.87
CA HIS A 116 -12.68 0.60 6.06
C HIS A 116 -13.11 1.78 5.19
N GLY A 117 -14.09 1.60 4.30
CA GLY A 117 -14.69 2.65 3.50
C GLY A 117 -13.92 3.06 2.25
N ASP A 118 -14.18 4.29 1.81
CA ASP A 118 -13.91 4.80 0.45
C ASP A 118 -12.47 4.67 -0.04
N LEU A 119 -11.49 4.66 0.88
CA LEU A 119 -10.06 4.52 0.53
C LEU A 119 -9.74 3.20 -0.19
N PHE A 120 -10.58 2.19 -0.01
CA PHE A 120 -10.37 0.85 -0.58
C PHE A 120 -11.31 0.54 -1.74
N VAL A 121 -12.17 1.47 -2.15
CA VAL A 121 -13.09 1.25 -3.29
C VAL A 121 -12.26 0.98 -4.56
N PRO A 122 -12.46 -0.17 -5.23
CA PRO A 122 -11.75 -0.47 -6.47
C PRO A 122 -12.00 0.58 -7.56
N SER A 123 -10.97 0.88 -8.34
CA SER A 123 -11.09 1.79 -9.48
C SER A 123 -11.88 1.14 -10.62
N PRO A 124 -12.55 1.94 -11.47
CA PRO A 124 -13.31 1.41 -12.61
C PRO A 124 -12.45 0.56 -13.57
N LEU A 125 -11.20 0.96 -13.81
CA LEU A 125 -10.29 0.18 -14.65
C LEU A 125 -9.98 -1.20 -14.04
N LEU A 126 -9.66 -1.24 -12.74
CA LEU A 126 -9.36 -2.48 -12.05
C LEU A 126 -10.57 -3.42 -12.04
N GLU A 127 -11.76 -2.89 -11.75
CA GLU A 127 -13.02 -3.63 -11.82
C GLU A 127 -13.24 -4.23 -13.21
N ARG A 128 -13.16 -3.42 -14.26
CA ARG A 128 -13.35 -3.89 -15.64
C ARG A 128 -12.39 -5.01 -15.99
N LEU A 129 -11.09 -4.84 -15.74
CA LEU A 129 -10.09 -5.86 -16.07
C LEU A 129 -10.29 -7.15 -15.26
N ALA A 130 -10.62 -7.03 -13.97
CA ALA A 130 -10.92 -8.17 -13.11
C ALA A 130 -12.13 -8.97 -13.61
N LEU A 131 -13.21 -8.30 -14.02
CA LEU A 131 -14.43 -8.94 -14.53
C LEU A 131 -14.24 -9.53 -15.93
N GLU A 132 -13.37 -8.94 -16.76
CA GLU A 132 -13.03 -9.44 -18.09
C GLU A 132 -11.93 -10.54 -18.08
N ALA A 133 -11.43 -10.91 -16.88
CA ALA A 133 -10.31 -11.84 -16.72
C ALA A 133 -9.04 -11.42 -17.49
N LYS A 134 -8.76 -10.11 -17.51
CA LYS A 134 -7.58 -9.48 -18.09
C LYS A 134 -6.63 -8.97 -17.01
N GLY A 135 -5.38 -8.73 -17.40
CA GLY A 135 -4.36 -8.04 -16.61
C GLY A 135 -4.07 -6.63 -17.12
N PHE A 136 -3.25 -5.89 -16.37
CA PHE A 136 -2.71 -4.61 -16.83
C PHE A 136 -1.77 -4.76 -18.04
N LYS A 137 -1.20 -5.94 -18.24
CA LYS A 137 -0.44 -6.30 -19.45
C LYS A 137 -1.29 -6.38 -20.73
N ASP A 138 -2.62 -6.46 -20.61
CA ASP A 138 -3.55 -6.57 -21.73
C ASP A 138 -4.10 -5.21 -22.18
N LEU A 139 -3.62 -4.11 -21.57
CA LEU A 139 -3.90 -2.73 -21.93
C LEU A 139 -3.02 -2.21 -23.06
#